data_AF-A0A2V9VAF6-F1
#
_entry.id   AF-A0A2V9VAF6-F1
#
_cell.length_a   1.000
_cell.length_b   1.000
_cell.length_c   1.000
_cell.angle_alpha   90.00
_cell.angle_beta   90.00
_cell.angle_gamma   90.00
#
_symmetry.space_group_name_H-M   'P 1'
#
loop_
_entity.id
_entity.type
_entity.pdbx_description
1 polymer ?
#
loop_
_entity_poly.entity_id
_entity_poly.type
_entity_poly.pdbx_seq_one_letter_code
_entity_poly.pdbx_strand_id
1 'polypeptide(L)'
;MPTSRNFIRLRVACSLVVLASFAASAQSTTDNSVPPVAYASATEVNNILTQLRQTSQNIETDLGKMRIEKWKADSGIKRDVQGNVESVRRNVQSALPELITQLSNSPDDIAATFNLYRNLDALYDVSGQVVEAAGALGSKDEFQNLSNDMSALQSVRRALGERMQTLAAAKESELTRLRNQIKTLQAANPPAPPKKIIVDDTEPPKKPVKKKSAKPAAPPAPAPANPQSVPQAK
;
A
#
# COMPACT_ATOMS: atom_id res chain seq x y z
N MET A 1 59.10 -6.73 11.45
CA MET A 1 59.89 -6.96 10.21
C MET A 1 60.94 -8.03 10.54
N PRO A 2 61.22 -9.04 9.71
CA PRO A 2 61.11 -9.16 8.24
C PRO A 2 60.09 -10.27 7.86
N THR A 3 59.82 -10.77 6.64
CA THR A 3 60.49 -10.74 5.33
C THR A 3 59.44 -11.08 4.24
N SER A 4 59.64 -10.49 3.07
CA SER A 4 58.96 -10.74 1.78
C SER A 4 59.06 -12.20 1.28
N ARG A 5 58.16 -12.63 0.37
CA ARG A 5 58.52 -13.19 -0.96
C ARG A 5 57.33 -13.69 -1.80
N ASN A 6 57.25 -13.13 -3.00
CA ASN A 6 56.43 -13.54 -4.14
C ASN A 6 56.96 -14.81 -4.84
N PHE A 7 56.06 -15.62 -5.40
CA PHE A 7 56.28 -16.54 -6.54
C PHE A 7 54.93 -16.63 -7.29
N ILE A 8 54.67 -15.95 -8.42
CA ILE A 8 55.15 -16.09 -9.80
C ILE A 8 55.04 -17.53 -10.36
N ARG A 9 53.93 -17.72 -11.11
CA ARG A 9 53.78 -18.38 -12.43
C ARG A 9 54.01 -19.90 -12.56
N LEU A 10 53.11 -20.60 -13.26
CA LEU A 10 53.17 -20.85 -14.72
C LEU A 10 52.65 -22.26 -15.15
N ARG A 11 51.65 -22.26 -16.07
CA ARG A 11 51.44 -23.14 -17.26
C ARG A 11 50.90 -24.59 -17.11
N VAL A 12 49.77 -24.93 -17.78
CA VAL A 12 49.60 -25.61 -19.11
C VAL A 12 49.62 -27.14 -18.94
N ALA A 13 48.83 -28.01 -19.58
CA ALA A 13 47.63 -28.01 -20.42
C ALA A 13 47.26 -29.50 -20.68
N CYS A 14 46.12 -29.75 -21.34
CA CYS A 14 45.81 -30.90 -22.20
C CYS A 14 45.52 -32.28 -21.56
N SER A 15 44.24 -32.71 -21.61
CA SER A 15 43.71 -33.66 -22.61
C SER A 15 42.54 -34.52 -22.10
N LEU A 16 41.34 -34.23 -22.60
CA LEU A 16 40.40 -35.11 -23.32
C LEU A 16 40.27 -36.63 -22.96
N VAL A 17 39.06 -37.04 -22.50
CA VAL A 17 38.11 -38.02 -23.10
C VAL A 17 37.32 -38.87 -22.08
N VAL A 18 36.00 -38.58 -22.04
CA VAL A 18 34.80 -39.47 -22.04
C VAL A 18 34.55 -40.43 -20.85
N LEU A 19 33.41 -40.25 -20.16
CA LEU A 19 32.25 -41.18 -20.21
C LEU A 19 31.03 -40.57 -19.49
N ALA A 20 29.86 -40.77 -20.09
CA ALA A 20 28.56 -40.28 -19.64
C ALA A 20 28.10 -40.97 -18.35
N SER A 21 27.58 -40.18 -17.41
CA SER A 21 26.66 -40.64 -16.36
C SER A 21 25.59 -39.58 -16.20
N PHE A 22 24.43 -39.80 -16.82
CA PHE A 22 23.23 -39.06 -16.51
C PHE A 22 22.70 -39.55 -15.16
N ALA A 23 23.30 -39.06 -14.08
CA ALA A 23 22.61 -39.04 -12.80
C ALA A 23 21.64 -37.85 -12.86
N ALA A 24 20.35 -38.13 -12.94
CA ALA A 24 19.30 -37.16 -12.69
C ALA A 24 19.37 -36.74 -11.21
N SER A 25 20.28 -35.82 -10.89
CA SER A 25 20.17 -35.02 -9.69
C SER A 25 18.94 -34.14 -9.91
N ALA A 26 17.83 -34.53 -9.29
CA ALA A 26 16.71 -33.64 -9.00
C ALA A 26 17.29 -32.44 -8.24
N GLN A 27 17.64 -31.40 -8.97
CA GLN A 27 17.95 -30.11 -8.41
C GLN A 27 16.62 -29.63 -7.84
N SER A 28 16.49 -29.77 -6.52
CA SER A 28 15.49 -29.02 -5.76
C SER A 28 15.70 -27.57 -6.12
N THR A 29 14.87 -27.04 -7.02
CA THR A 29 14.68 -25.61 -7.16
C THR A 29 14.18 -25.17 -5.80
N THR A 30 15.07 -24.59 -4.99
CA THR A 30 14.67 -23.72 -3.90
C THR A 30 13.78 -22.66 -4.54
N ASP A 31 12.49 -22.89 -4.38
CA ASP A 31 11.43 -21.96 -4.73
C ASP A 31 11.61 -20.75 -3.80
N ASN A 32 12.53 -19.86 -4.17
CA ASN A 32 12.59 -18.50 -3.67
C ASN A 32 11.36 -17.79 -4.25
N SER A 33 10.19 -18.21 -3.77
CA SER A 33 8.93 -17.53 -3.93
C SER A 33 9.04 -16.23 -3.14
N VAL A 34 9.59 -15.20 -3.80
CA VAL A 34 9.49 -13.83 -3.31
C VAL A 34 8.00 -13.58 -3.08
N PRO A 35 7.56 -13.35 -1.84
CA PRO A 35 6.15 -13.17 -1.56
C PRO A 35 5.63 -12.03 -2.45
N PRO A 36 4.40 -12.13 -2.98
CA PRO A 36 3.82 -11.04 -3.75
C PRO A 36 3.93 -9.75 -2.93
N VAL A 37 4.28 -8.63 -3.59
CA VAL A 37 4.57 -7.33 -2.96
C VAL A 37 3.51 -6.93 -1.92
N ALA A 38 2.24 -7.27 -2.18
CA ALA A 38 1.12 -7.08 -1.27
C ALA A 38 1.30 -7.80 0.09
N TYR A 39 1.76 -9.06 0.11
CA TYR A 39 1.92 -9.84 1.34
C TYR A 39 3.06 -9.33 2.24
N ALA A 40 4.17 -8.91 1.64
CA ALA A 40 5.27 -8.26 2.37
C ALA A 40 4.81 -6.93 2.99
N SER A 41 4.08 -6.11 2.23
CA SER A 41 3.58 -4.81 2.69
C SER A 41 2.50 -4.91 3.78
N ALA A 42 1.73 -5.99 3.80
CA ALA A 42 0.73 -6.28 4.82
C ALA A 42 1.37 -6.74 6.14
N THR A 43 2.43 -7.54 6.07
CA THR A 43 3.20 -7.94 7.26
C THR A 43 3.90 -6.73 7.88
N GLU A 44 4.53 -5.90 7.05
CA GLU A 44 5.19 -4.67 7.48
C GLU A 44 4.23 -3.71 8.18
N VAL A 45 3.06 -3.44 7.61
CA VAL A 45 2.08 -2.54 8.25
C VAL A 45 1.59 -3.09 9.57
N ASN A 46 1.38 -4.40 9.69
CA ASN A 46 0.93 -5.01 10.94
C ASN A 46 1.98 -4.88 12.05
N ASN A 47 3.26 -4.97 11.72
CA ASN A 47 4.35 -4.72 12.67
C ASN A 47 4.37 -3.26 13.14
N ILE A 48 4.28 -2.32 12.20
CA ILE A 48 4.21 -0.87 12.49
C ILE A 48 3.01 -0.55 13.38
N LEU A 49 1.82 -1.09 13.05
CA LEU A 49 0.60 -0.86 13.81
C LEU A 49 0.64 -1.51 15.20
N THR A 50 1.33 -2.64 15.36
CA THR A 50 1.54 -3.26 16.67
C THR A 50 2.48 -2.43 17.53
N GLN A 51 3.59 -1.96 16.96
CA GLN A 51 4.50 -1.05 17.65
C GLN A 51 3.77 0.24 18.07
N LEU A 52 2.97 0.82 17.17
CA LEU A 52 2.17 2.02 17.48
C LEU A 52 1.21 1.79 18.64
N ARG A 53 0.51 0.65 18.68
CA ARG A 53 -0.38 0.29 19.80
C ARG A 53 0.36 0.14 21.12
N GLN A 54 1.59 -0.38 21.10
CA GLN A 54 2.40 -0.46 22.32
C GLN A 54 2.86 0.94 22.75
N THR A 55 3.35 1.75 21.81
CA THR A 55 3.76 3.13 22.09
C THR A 55 2.62 3.96 22.65
N SER A 56 1.40 3.84 22.11
CA SER A 56 0.24 4.55 22.64
C SER A 56 -0.10 4.16 24.08
N GLN A 57 -0.02 2.88 24.42
CA GLN A 57 -0.24 2.40 25.80
C GLN A 57 0.82 2.93 26.77
N ASN A 58 2.08 2.99 26.33
CA ASN A 58 3.15 3.55 27.14
C ASN A 58 2.94 5.05 27.39
N ILE A 59 2.63 5.81 26.34
CA ILE A 59 2.29 7.25 26.43
C ILE A 59 1.17 7.45 27.46
N GLU A 60 0.05 6.72 27.36
CA GLU A 60 -1.05 6.83 28.32
C GLU A 60 -0.61 6.56 29.77
N THR A 61 0.18 5.51 29.94
CA THR A 61 0.70 5.10 31.25
C THR A 61 1.61 6.17 31.84
N ASP A 62 2.52 6.72 31.05
CA ASP A 62 3.54 7.65 31.52
C ASP A 62 2.97 9.07 31.70
N LEU A 63 2.03 9.49 30.85
CA LEU A 63 1.22 10.69 31.09
C LEU A 63 0.39 10.58 32.38
N GLY A 64 -0.12 9.39 32.72
CA GLY A 64 -0.83 9.15 33.98
C GLY A 64 0.06 9.23 35.22
N LYS A 65 1.37 9.01 35.07
CA LYS A 65 2.35 9.13 36.15
C LYS A 65 2.81 10.56 36.37
N MET A 66 2.58 11.46 35.42
CA MET A 66 2.98 12.86 35.57
C MET A 66 2.36 13.50 36.80
N ARG A 67 3.15 14.32 37.49
CA ARG A 67 2.77 15.07 38.69
C ARG A 67 2.98 16.56 38.46
N ILE A 68 2.34 17.09 37.41
CA ILE A 68 2.46 18.51 36.99
C ILE A 68 2.13 19.46 38.13
N GLU A 69 1.23 19.08 39.04
CA GLU A 69 0.88 19.85 40.23
C GLU A 69 2.06 20.04 41.19
N LYS A 70 3.01 19.10 41.22
CA LYS A 70 4.21 19.14 42.06
C LYS A 70 5.37 19.92 41.44
N TRP A 71 5.27 20.26 40.15
CA TRP A 71 6.32 21.00 39.47
C TRP A 71 6.52 22.39 40.06
N LYS A 72 7.76 22.87 40.06
CA LYS A 72 8.11 24.22 40.54
C LYS A 72 7.93 25.24 39.41
N ALA A 73 6.67 25.41 38.99
CA ALA A 73 6.25 26.34 37.94
C ALA A 73 5.05 27.16 38.41
N ASP A 74 4.81 28.31 37.78
CA ASP A 74 3.59 29.08 38.01
C ASP A 74 2.35 28.34 37.46
N SER A 75 1.17 28.83 37.85
CA SER A 75 -0.11 28.21 37.48
C SER A 75 -0.41 28.28 35.98
N GLY A 76 0.13 29.27 35.25
CA GLY A 76 -0.04 29.38 33.81
C GLY A 76 0.65 28.23 33.09
N ILE A 77 1.94 28.04 33.35
CA ILE A 77 2.73 26.94 32.78
C ILE A 77 2.10 25.58 33.10
N LYS A 78 1.69 25.36 34.36
CA LYS A 78 1.04 24.10 34.76
C LYS A 78 -0.24 23.84 33.96
N ARG A 79 -1.07 24.86 33.77
CA ARG A 79 -2.33 24.74 33.02
C ARG A 79 -2.09 24.48 31.54
N ASP A 80 -1.09 25.14 30.96
CA ASP A 80 -0.74 24.97 29.55
C ASP A 80 -0.23 23.55 29.28
N VAL A 81 0.68 23.05 30.12
CA VAL A 81 1.17 21.66 30.00
C VAL A 81 0.04 20.66 30.25
N GLN A 82 -0.84 20.90 31.23
CA GLN A 82 -2.03 20.05 31.43
C GLN A 82 -2.93 20.01 30.20
N GLY A 83 -3.13 21.15 29.52
CA GLY A 83 -3.87 21.21 28.26
C GLY A 83 -3.22 20.38 27.16
N ASN A 84 -1.88 20.44 27.05
CA ASN A 84 -1.13 19.62 26.10
C ASN A 84 -1.24 18.13 26.42
N VAL A 85 -1.10 17.74 27.69
CA VAL A 85 -1.27 16.34 28.13
C VAL A 85 -2.66 15.80 27.81
N GLU A 86 -3.70 16.60 28.06
CA GLU A 86 -5.07 16.21 27.73
C GLU A 86 -5.29 16.08 26.22
N SER A 87 -4.66 16.96 25.41
CA SER A 87 -4.68 16.86 23.95
C SER A 87 -4.03 15.56 23.46
N VAL A 88 -2.85 15.22 23.98
CA VAL A 88 -2.14 13.97 23.66
C VAL A 88 -3.01 12.76 24.06
N ARG A 89 -3.54 12.76 25.29
CA ARG A 89 -4.41 11.69 25.78
C ARG A 89 -5.64 11.49 24.92
N ARG A 90 -6.35 12.58 24.61
CA ARG A 90 -7.56 12.53 23.77
C ARG A 90 -7.25 11.98 22.38
N ASN A 91 -6.13 12.40 21.78
CA ASN A 91 -5.69 11.89 20.49
C ASN A 91 -5.43 10.38 20.56
N VAL A 92 -4.66 9.94 21.56
CA VAL A 92 -4.28 8.54 21.74
C VAL A 92 -5.48 7.64 22.04
N GLN A 93 -6.43 8.10 22.84
CA GLN A 93 -7.60 7.33 23.24
C GLN A 93 -8.73 7.33 22.20
N SER A 94 -8.85 8.39 21.39
CA SER A 94 -10.00 8.57 20.48
C SER A 94 -9.61 8.54 19.00
N ALA A 95 -8.59 9.29 18.59
CA ALA A 95 -8.24 9.45 17.18
C ALA A 95 -7.37 8.31 16.65
N LEU A 96 -6.34 7.91 17.39
CA LEU A 96 -5.42 6.85 16.95
C LEU A 96 -6.13 5.50 16.71
N PRO A 97 -7.02 5.00 17.58
CA PRO A 97 -7.64 3.70 17.37
C PRO A 97 -8.46 3.63 16.08
N GLU A 98 -9.14 4.72 15.72
CA GLU A 98 -9.91 4.83 14.48
C GLU A 98 -8.99 4.80 13.25
N LEU A 99 -7.93 5.61 13.24
CA LEU A 99 -6.95 5.66 12.14
C LEU A 99 -6.20 4.33 11.96
N ILE A 100 -5.85 3.69 13.07
CA ILE A 100 -5.23 2.35 13.07
C ILE A 100 -6.20 1.32 12.47
N THR A 101 -7.48 1.37 12.85
CA THR A 101 -8.51 0.46 12.33
C THR A 101 -8.73 0.67 10.83
N GLN A 102 -8.79 1.92 10.39
CA GLN A 102 -8.91 2.26 8.97
C GLN A 102 -7.74 1.68 8.16
N LEU A 103 -6.50 1.89 8.62
CA LEU A 103 -5.32 1.37 7.92
C LEU A 103 -5.24 -0.17 7.98
N SER A 104 -5.66 -0.82 9.07
CA SER A 104 -5.70 -2.28 9.13
C SER A 104 -6.71 -2.90 8.19
N ASN A 105 -7.83 -2.21 7.92
CA ASN A 105 -8.84 -2.66 6.97
C ASN A 105 -8.43 -2.45 5.51
N SER A 106 -7.48 -1.55 5.25
CA SER A 106 -7.00 -1.25 3.91
C SER A 106 -5.48 -0.98 3.92
N PRO A 107 -4.66 -2.03 4.05
CA PRO A 107 -3.20 -1.90 4.13
C PRO A 107 -2.59 -1.11 2.97
N ASP A 108 -3.10 -1.26 1.76
CA ASP A 108 -2.54 -0.62 0.56
C ASP A 108 -3.07 0.80 0.30
N ASP A 109 -3.91 1.33 1.18
CA ASP A 109 -4.46 2.68 1.05
C ASP A 109 -3.44 3.74 1.48
N ILE A 110 -2.93 4.48 0.49
CA ILE A 110 -1.99 5.58 0.68
C ILE A 110 -2.64 6.73 1.46
N ALA A 111 -3.93 7.02 1.25
CA ALA A 111 -4.61 8.10 1.94
C ALA A 111 -4.79 7.78 3.43
N ALA A 112 -5.16 6.55 3.77
CA ALA A 112 -5.22 6.08 5.16
C ALA A 112 -3.83 6.13 5.83
N THR A 113 -2.79 5.68 5.12
CA THR A 113 -1.39 5.75 5.60
C THR A 113 -0.97 7.20 5.86
N PHE A 114 -1.32 8.12 4.96
CA PHE A 114 -1.01 9.54 5.07
C PHE A 114 -1.74 10.22 6.23
N ASN A 115 -3.03 9.95 6.42
CA ASN A 115 -3.81 10.49 7.53
C ASN A 115 -3.22 10.06 8.88
N LEU A 116 -2.84 8.78 9.01
CA LEU A 116 -2.16 8.29 10.20
C LEU A 116 -0.81 9.00 10.40
N TYR A 117 0.01 9.11 9.36
CA TYR A 117 1.29 9.81 9.44
C TYR A 117 1.14 11.27 9.88
N ARG A 118 0.19 12.03 9.30
CA ARG A 118 -0.08 13.43 9.66
C ARG A 118 -0.59 13.59 11.09
N ASN A 119 -1.38 12.63 11.56
CA ASN A 119 -1.85 12.61 12.95
C ASN A 119 -0.68 12.38 13.92
N LEU A 120 0.20 11.42 13.61
CA LEU A 120 1.40 11.15 14.43
C LEU A 120 2.40 12.32 14.42
N ASP A 121 2.52 13.06 13.32
CA ASP A 121 3.31 14.29 13.25
C ASP A 121 2.78 15.35 14.24
N ALA A 122 1.47 15.63 14.21
CA ALA A 122 0.85 16.55 15.16
C ALA A 122 0.96 16.06 16.62
N LEU A 123 0.80 14.74 16.84
CA LEU A 123 0.98 14.14 18.16
C LEU A 123 2.42 14.31 18.65
N TYR A 124 3.42 14.10 17.77
CA TYR A 124 4.84 14.28 18.06
C TYR A 124 5.12 15.73 18.49
N ASP A 125 4.62 16.73 17.75
CA ASP A 125 4.84 18.14 18.08
C ASP A 125 4.31 18.51 19.49
N VAL A 126 3.08 18.12 19.81
CA VAL A 126 2.47 18.40 21.13
C VAL A 126 3.15 17.60 22.24
N SER A 127 3.48 16.32 21.98
CA SER A 127 4.21 15.48 22.93
C SER A 127 5.61 16.03 23.21
N GLY A 128 6.25 16.65 22.21
CA GLY A 128 7.52 17.35 22.36
C GLY A 128 7.46 18.49 23.37
N GLN A 129 6.39 19.29 23.34
CA GLN A 129 6.19 20.36 24.33
C GLN A 129 6.02 19.79 25.75
N VAL A 130 5.35 18.64 25.89
CA VAL A 130 5.20 17.96 27.19
C VAL A 130 6.54 17.42 27.68
N VAL A 131 7.34 16.78 26.81
CA VAL A 131 8.68 16.26 27.11
C VAL A 131 9.63 17.40 27.50
N GLU A 132 9.61 18.51 26.77
CA GLU A 132 10.42 19.70 27.07
C GLU A 132 10.08 20.27 28.45
N ALA A 133 8.79 20.43 28.74
CA ALA A 133 8.34 20.89 30.05
C ALA A 133 8.70 19.91 31.17
N ALA A 134 8.57 18.61 30.94
CA ALA A 134 8.99 17.58 31.89
C ALA A 134 10.50 17.59 32.14
N GLY A 135 11.31 17.85 31.11
CA GLY A 135 12.76 17.99 31.23
C GLY A 135 13.18 19.23 32.02
N ALA A 136 12.41 20.32 31.92
CA ALA A 136 12.68 21.57 32.62
C ALA A 136 12.16 21.59 34.07
N LEU A 137 11.01 20.96 34.33
CA LEU A 137 10.23 21.17 35.56
C LEU A 137 9.85 19.87 36.29
N GLY A 138 9.91 18.74 35.59
CA GLY A 138 9.56 17.42 36.10
C GLY A 138 10.72 16.70 36.74
N SER A 139 10.41 15.50 37.22
CA SER A 139 11.40 14.54 37.71
C SER A 139 12.18 13.90 36.57
N LYS A 140 13.36 13.36 36.89
CA LYS A 140 14.19 12.62 35.93
C LYS A 140 13.43 11.44 35.31
N ASP A 141 12.62 10.75 36.10
CA ASP A 141 11.85 9.59 35.63
C ASP A 141 10.74 10.00 34.66
N GLU A 142 10.00 11.08 34.94
CA GLU A 142 9.00 11.63 34.02
C GLU A 142 9.64 12.00 32.68
N PHE A 143 10.75 12.74 32.71
CA PHE A 143 11.47 13.12 31.50
C PHE A 143 11.97 11.90 30.71
N GLN A 144 12.59 10.94 31.39
CA GLN A 144 13.18 9.78 30.73
C GLN A 144 12.10 8.88 30.09
N ASN A 145 11.00 8.64 30.80
CA ASN A 145 9.89 7.84 30.29
C ASN A 145 9.26 8.51 29.05
N LEU A 146 8.92 9.80 29.15
CA LEU A 146 8.36 10.55 28.01
C LEU A 146 9.34 10.65 26.84
N SER A 147 10.64 10.75 27.10
CA SER A 147 11.67 10.74 26.04
C SER A 147 11.77 9.39 25.33
N ASN A 148 11.60 8.29 26.07
CA ASN A 148 11.57 6.94 25.49
C ASN A 148 10.33 6.77 24.59
N ASP A 149 9.17 7.21 25.08
CA ASP A 149 7.93 7.20 24.31
C ASP A 149 8.03 8.03 23.03
N MET A 150 8.59 9.23 23.13
CA MET A 150 8.83 10.13 22.00
C MET A 150 9.77 9.50 20.96
N SER A 151 10.80 8.80 21.40
CA SER A 151 11.72 8.06 20.53
C SER A 151 11.00 6.91 19.80
N ALA A 152 10.14 6.18 20.51
CA ALA A 152 9.32 5.11 19.92
C ALA A 152 8.30 5.67 18.92
N LEU A 153 7.64 6.79 19.24
CA LEU A 153 6.71 7.49 18.35
C LEU A 153 7.42 7.97 17.07
N GLN A 154 8.63 8.51 17.19
CA GLN A 154 9.44 8.90 16.04
C GLN A 154 9.80 7.72 15.15
N SER A 155 10.15 6.57 15.74
CA SER A 155 10.44 5.33 15.01
C SER A 155 9.23 4.87 14.18
N VAL A 156 8.03 4.84 14.78
CA VAL A 156 6.80 4.49 14.07
C VAL A 156 6.51 5.48 12.94
N ARG A 157 6.64 6.78 13.21
CA ARG A 157 6.42 7.83 12.21
C ARG A 157 7.35 7.68 11.00
N ARG A 158 8.63 7.39 11.23
CA ARG A 158 9.61 7.16 10.17
C ARG A 158 9.26 5.92 9.35
N ALA A 159 8.94 4.80 10.01
CA ALA A 159 8.54 3.57 9.34
C ALA A 159 7.29 3.76 8.46
N LEU A 160 6.30 4.52 8.92
CA LEU A 160 5.13 4.87 8.11
C LEU A 160 5.50 5.72 6.87
N GLY A 161 6.42 6.67 7.03
CA GLY A 161 6.92 7.48 5.92
C GLY A 161 7.65 6.64 4.86
N GLU A 162 8.55 5.77 5.29
CA GLU A 162 9.30 4.85 4.41
C GLU A 162 8.36 3.88 3.67
N ARG A 163 7.37 3.33 4.38
CA ARG A 163 6.33 2.50 3.79
C ARG A 163 5.53 3.24 2.74
N MET A 164 5.08 4.46 3.05
CA MET A 164 4.29 5.29 2.13
C MET A 164 5.07 5.57 0.84
N GLN A 165 6.36 5.89 0.96
CA GLN A 165 7.25 6.07 -0.19
C GLN A 165 7.38 4.79 -1.01
N THR A 166 7.56 3.64 -0.36
CA THR A 166 7.67 2.32 -1.02
C THR A 166 6.39 1.95 -1.76
N LEU A 167 5.22 2.13 -1.13
CA LEU A 167 3.92 1.90 -1.75
C LEU A 167 3.69 2.82 -2.94
N ALA A 168 3.99 4.11 -2.81
CA ALA A 168 3.83 5.07 -3.90
C ALA A 168 4.70 4.66 -5.12
N ALA A 169 5.96 4.29 -4.89
CA ALA A 169 6.86 3.83 -5.94
C ALA A 169 6.35 2.53 -6.61
N ALA A 170 5.85 1.57 -5.82
CA ALA A 170 5.29 0.33 -6.33
C ALA A 170 4.06 0.58 -7.22
N LYS A 171 3.14 1.45 -6.77
CA LYS A 171 1.93 1.80 -7.52
C LYS A 171 2.25 2.55 -8.82
N GLU A 172 3.23 3.45 -8.83
CA GLU A 172 3.63 4.15 -10.07
C GLU A 172 4.27 3.20 -11.11
N SER A 173 5.07 2.24 -10.65
CA SER A 173 5.61 1.17 -11.50
C SER A 173 4.50 0.32 -12.14
N GLU A 174 3.49 -0.04 -11.34
CA GLU A 174 2.33 -0.79 -11.83
C GLU A 174 1.51 0.03 -12.83
N LEU A 175 1.26 1.32 -12.57
CA LEU A 175 0.57 2.20 -13.50
C LEU A 175 1.33 2.32 -14.84
N THR A 176 2.66 2.44 -14.80
CA THR A 176 3.49 2.47 -16.00
C THR A 176 3.39 1.17 -16.78
N ARG A 177 3.46 0.01 -16.11
CA ARG A 177 3.27 -1.31 -16.72
C ARG A 177 1.90 -1.44 -17.38
N LEU A 178 0.83 -1.05 -16.69
CA LEU A 178 -0.54 -1.12 -17.20
C LEU A 178 -0.75 -0.20 -18.40
N ARG A 179 -0.22 1.04 -18.37
CA ARG A 179 -0.25 1.95 -19.53
C ARG A 179 0.47 1.36 -20.73
N ASN A 180 1.63 0.74 -20.53
CA ASN A 180 2.37 0.07 -21.60
C ASN A 180 1.59 -1.13 -22.16
N GLN A 181 0.96 -1.93 -21.30
CA GLN A 181 0.11 -3.04 -21.73
C GLN A 181 -1.12 -2.58 -22.52
N ILE A 182 -1.75 -1.48 -22.10
CA ILE A 182 -2.86 -0.88 -22.87
C ILE A 182 -2.36 -0.44 -24.26
N LYS A 183 -1.18 0.19 -24.33
CA LYS A 183 -0.58 0.61 -25.60
C LYS A 183 -0.27 -0.56 -26.54
N THR A 184 0.25 -1.67 -26.02
CA THR A 184 0.53 -2.87 -26.83
C THR A 184 -0.75 -3.53 -27.33
N LEU A 185 -1.78 -3.63 -26.47
CA LEU A 185 -3.09 -4.18 -26.85
C LEU A 185 -3.80 -3.31 -27.90
N GLN A 186 -3.71 -1.98 -27.78
CA GLN A 186 -4.22 -1.05 -28.80
C GLN A 186 -3.49 -1.17 -30.14
N ALA A 187 -2.16 -1.37 -30.12
CA ALA A 187 -1.38 -1.59 -31.34
C ALA A 187 -1.66 -2.96 -31.98
N ALA A 188 -1.97 -3.98 -31.17
CA ALA A 188 -2.32 -5.32 -31.64
C ALA A 188 -3.73 -5.40 -32.26
N ASN A 189 -4.60 -4.43 -31.98
CA ASN A 189 -5.96 -4.38 -32.54
C ASN A 189 -6.22 -3.00 -33.19
N PRO A 190 -5.60 -2.71 -34.36
CA PRO A 190 -5.77 -1.44 -35.05
C PRO A 190 -7.25 -1.21 -35.40
N PRO A 191 -7.79 0.01 -35.25
CA PRO A 191 -9.13 0.31 -35.75
C PRO A 191 -9.19 -0.03 -37.25
N ALA A 192 -10.21 -0.80 -37.64
CA ALA A 192 -10.41 -1.17 -39.03
C ALA A 192 -10.37 0.10 -39.89
N PRO A 193 -9.58 0.12 -40.98
CA PRO A 193 -9.44 1.31 -41.80
C PRO A 193 -10.83 1.77 -42.25
N PRO A 194 -11.12 3.09 -42.20
CA PRO A 194 -12.42 3.60 -42.62
C PRO A 194 -12.68 3.13 -44.04
N LYS A 195 -13.82 2.44 -44.24
CA LYS A 195 -14.24 1.99 -45.57
C LYS A 195 -14.32 3.24 -46.45
N LYS A 196 -13.40 3.35 -47.42
CA LYS A 196 -13.55 4.31 -48.51
C LYS A 196 -14.85 3.95 -49.23
N ILE A 197 -15.89 4.73 -48.99
CA ILE A 197 -17.08 4.75 -49.83
C ILE A 197 -16.58 5.39 -51.13
N ILE A 198 -16.16 4.57 -52.09
CA ILE A 198 -16.02 5.05 -53.47
C ILE A 198 -17.46 5.29 -53.93
N VAL A 199 -17.91 6.53 -53.81
CA VAL A 199 -19.09 7.03 -54.50
C VAL A 199 -18.64 7.29 -55.93
N ASP A 200 -18.69 6.25 -56.76
CA ASP A 200 -18.67 6.39 -58.21
C ASP A 200 -20.12 6.36 -58.67
N ASP A 201 -20.75 7.53 -58.64
CA ASP A 201 -22.14 7.75 -58.97
C ASP A 201 -22.27 8.08 -60.46
N THR A 202 -22.01 7.07 -61.30
CA THR A 202 -22.43 7.08 -62.70
C THR A 202 -23.37 5.88 -62.92
N GLU A 203 -24.60 5.99 -62.44
CA GLU A 203 -25.67 5.03 -62.71
C GLU A 203 -26.01 4.99 -64.21
N PRO A 204 -26.01 3.83 -64.88
CA PRO A 204 -26.79 3.64 -66.09
C PRO A 204 -28.26 3.34 -65.70
N PRO A 205 -29.25 3.93 -66.40
CA PRO A 205 -30.65 3.90 -65.98
C PRO A 205 -31.26 2.49 -66.06
N LYS A 206 -31.95 2.07 -64.99
CA LYS A 206 -32.67 0.79 -64.89
C LYS A 206 -33.97 0.80 -65.70
N LYS A 207 -34.17 -0.22 -66.55
CA LYS A 207 -35.44 -0.51 -67.26
C LYS A 207 -36.49 -1.11 -66.32
N PRO A 208 -37.80 -0.90 -66.55
CA PRO A 208 -38.83 -1.20 -65.55
C PRO A 208 -39.68 -2.47 -65.82
N VAL A 209 -40.28 -2.96 -64.72
CA VAL A 209 -41.51 -3.80 -64.55
C VAL A 209 -41.38 -5.30 -64.93
N LYS A 210 -41.82 -6.30 -64.14
CA LYS A 210 -43.20 -6.52 -63.66
C LYS A 210 -43.34 -7.32 -62.36
N LYS A 211 -44.34 -6.89 -61.56
CA LYS A 211 -44.91 -7.52 -60.37
C LYS A 211 -45.48 -8.92 -60.67
N LYS A 212 -45.27 -9.87 -59.75
CA LYS A 212 -46.09 -11.08 -59.61
C LYS A 212 -46.94 -10.97 -58.34
N SER A 213 -48.19 -11.38 -58.48
CA SER A 213 -49.34 -11.18 -57.59
C SER A 213 -49.28 -11.94 -56.26
N ALA A 214 -49.97 -11.39 -55.26
CA ALA A 214 -50.10 -11.90 -53.89
C ALA A 214 -51.08 -13.09 -53.77
N LYS A 215 -50.89 -13.90 -52.72
CA LYS A 215 -51.86 -14.89 -52.20
C LYS A 215 -52.06 -14.68 -50.67
N PRO A 216 -53.25 -14.94 -50.09
CA PRO A 216 -53.73 -14.32 -48.84
C PRO A 216 -53.20 -14.90 -47.52
N ALA A 217 -53.42 -14.12 -46.45
CA ALA A 217 -52.96 -14.29 -45.08
C ALA A 217 -53.60 -15.45 -44.28
N ALA A 218 -52.86 -15.91 -43.26
CA ALA A 218 -53.32 -16.77 -42.17
C ALA A 218 -52.95 -16.14 -40.79
N PRO A 219 -53.67 -16.47 -39.70
CA PRO A 219 -53.89 -15.60 -38.53
C PRO A 219 -52.78 -15.60 -37.45
N PRO A 220 -52.80 -14.64 -36.51
CA PRO A 220 -51.72 -14.45 -35.54
C PRO A 220 -51.79 -15.43 -34.37
N ALA A 221 -50.62 -15.95 -33.95
CA ALA A 221 -50.47 -16.73 -32.72
C ALA A 221 -50.08 -15.82 -31.53
N PRO A 222 -50.45 -16.20 -30.29
CA PRO A 222 -50.54 -15.28 -29.15
C PRO A 222 -49.22 -15.11 -28.38
N ALA A 223 -49.10 -13.98 -27.68
CA ALA A 223 -48.00 -13.68 -26.77
C ALA A 223 -48.08 -14.52 -25.48
N PRO A 224 -46.96 -15.06 -24.97
CA PRO A 224 -46.91 -15.60 -23.61
C PRO A 224 -46.54 -14.52 -22.58
N ALA A 225 -47.35 -14.46 -21.52
CA ALA A 225 -47.14 -13.68 -20.31
C ALA A 225 -46.16 -14.39 -19.33
N ASN A 226 -45.44 -13.58 -18.53
CA ASN A 226 -44.75 -13.96 -17.27
C ASN A 226 -45.74 -14.59 -16.26
N PRO A 227 -45.35 -15.45 -15.28
CA PRO A 227 -44.50 -15.06 -14.12
C PRO A 227 -43.73 -16.15 -13.28
N GLN A 228 -42.74 -15.70 -12.47
CA GLN A 228 -42.29 -16.20 -11.13
C GLN A 228 -41.70 -17.63 -11.01
N SER A 229 -40.80 -18.03 -10.09
CA SER A 229 -40.05 -17.56 -8.89
C SER A 229 -38.79 -18.49 -8.78
N VAL A 230 -37.81 -18.42 -7.86
CA VAL A 230 -37.76 -18.90 -6.45
C VAL A 230 -36.35 -18.58 -5.82
N PRO A 231 -35.99 -18.93 -4.55
CA PRO A 231 -35.76 -18.01 -3.43
C PRO A 231 -34.30 -17.92 -2.90
N GLN A 232 -34.07 -17.01 -1.94
CA GLN A 232 -32.87 -16.91 -1.11
C GLN A 232 -32.77 -18.07 -0.11
N ALA A 233 -31.57 -18.63 0.05
CA ALA A 233 -31.19 -19.50 1.17
C ALA A 233 -30.29 -18.73 2.15
N LYS A 234 -30.53 -19.01 3.44
CA LYS A 234 -29.82 -18.50 4.61
C LYS A 234 -28.52 -19.26 4.84
#